data_AF-Q4MYD3-F1
#
_entry.id   AF-Q4MYD3-F1
#
_cell.length_a   1.000
_cell.length_b   1.000
_cell.length_c   1.000
_cell.angle_alpha   90.00
_cell.angle_beta   90.00
_cell.angle_gamma   90.00
#
_symmetry.space_group_name_H-M   'P 1'
#
loop_
_entity.id
_entity.type
_entity.pdbx_description
1 polymer ?
#
loop_
_entity_poly.entity_id
_entity_poly.type
_entity_poly.pdbx_seq_one_letter_code
_entity_poly.pdbx_strand_id
1 'polypeptide(L)'
;MLIGSSQLLVQYEKLIPASAYALKEANLSQKAQELSTKANGLKNEVDRANSDPNAAKVLKAKIGTGRNDGRLWHLVWNLMYTTNKLHNAVHQQAGPGDHEAYKLAKAVLNYSKFTTDDWNNLNTANTWEEIKTSGGNSLIKALVDLAIASTDLTAPAGKVKSQYAQVAQAFQQVQTQNDSRRAYNNNQDKYLAVVKAWNAFNAVYKAEEHLNTALTNPASNLSSSLNQLNSAPEDDLLDVCSKASEALKKYNILTKAIKEKLEDVKKFESAYKSTTNDIKQNYTEIVDNHTDLKNAFNDALRINKFWIIVWPSVIAQWLNFLTYVILLFVYVPGDSGHLTMFYWVIAVSGFVFGLSNVLTFAIDDNYLPIYIAGENSFPATTSLIHYLSSLMFGNRRKWNSDFLMVYIDLVVAILISFAAAAMWTVAYLSSHKKKEDKTNNDPDTFWHINPPDGYQGEIVNPKTFMPFLMVLVGMGLVYCIYPAIAPGMIVPFYLVDKIEMVLLIATIFPPLIVAIVTKYKFGWSPKAEWKDNSGDPWAPGSPCNYLWHFFDLVIPTMIILAYLFIYSLHYRDSSVARSIINQPKMSTCLTILFYMCHEILDNFT
;
A
#
# COMPACT_ATOMS: atom_id res chain seq x y z
N MET A 1 -18.22 -4.14 30.39
CA MET A 1 -17.25 -3.66 29.37
C MET A 1 -16.24 -4.73 28.95
N LEU A 2 -15.61 -5.47 29.88
CA LEU A 2 -14.66 -6.57 29.57
C LEU A 2 -15.25 -7.85 28.92
N ILE A 3 -16.59 -8.01 28.89
CA ILE A 3 -17.26 -9.22 28.39
C ILE A 3 -17.68 -9.08 26.90
N GLY A 4 -17.71 -7.86 26.36
CA GLY A 4 -18.07 -7.61 24.95
C GLY A 4 -16.87 -7.72 24.00
N SER A 5 -15.66 -7.40 24.48
CA SER A 5 -14.42 -7.50 23.70
C SER A 5 -14.04 -8.94 23.39
N SER A 6 -14.34 -9.91 24.26
CA SER A 6 -14.08 -11.33 24.01
C SER A 6 -15.04 -11.94 22.97
N GLN A 7 -16.31 -11.52 22.92
CA GLN A 7 -17.24 -12.00 21.90
C GLN A 7 -17.04 -11.34 20.52
N LEU A 8 -16.63 -10.07 20.50
CA LEU A 8 -16.14 -9.42 19.29
C LEU A 8 -14.83 -10.08 18.80
N LEU A 9 -13.91 -10.44 19.70
CA LEU A 9 -12.73 -11.25 19.38
C LEU A 9 -13.08 -12.62 18.83
N VAL A 10 -14.09 -13.32 19.36
CA VAL A 10 -14.57 -14.61 18.83
C VAL A 10 -15.23 -14.45 17.45
N GLN A 11 -15.84 -13.30 17.15
CA GLN A 11 -16.33 -13.00 15.79
C GLN A 11 -15.23 -12.52 14.84
N TYR A 12 -14.21 -11.83 15.34
CA TYR A 12 -12.99 -11.47 14.61
C TYR A 12 -12.12 -12.69 14.31
N GLU A 13 -12.12 -13.66 15.23
CA GLU A 13 -11.58 -14.99 15.03
C GLU A 13 -12.36 -15.70 13.92
N LYS A 14 -13.69 -15.61 13.82
CA LYS A 14 -14.46 -16.22 12.71
C LYS A 14 -14.30 -15.53 11.35
N LEU A 15 -13.76 -14.32 11.35
CA LEU A 15 -13.58 -13.41 10.20
C LEU A 15 -12.45 -13.85 9.26
N ILE A 16 -11.34 -14.30 9.86
CA ILE A 16 -10.15 -14.74 9.15
C ILE A 16 -10.34 -16.14 8.51
N PRO A 17 -11.01 -17.11 9.16
CA PRO A 17 -11.47 -18.36 8.58
C PRO A 17 -12.32 -18.14 7.35
N ALA A 18 -13.27 -17.20 7.34
CA ALA A 18 -14.13 -17.02 6.17
C ALA A 18 -13.33 -16.58 4.93
N SER A 19 -12.29 -15.74 5.09
CA SER A 19 -11.34 -15.45 4.02
C SER A 19 -10.42 -16.62 3.69
N ALA A 20 -9.98 -17.38 4.70
CA ALA A 20 -9.17 -18.57 4.49
C ALA A 20 -9.94 -19.70 3.76
N TYR A 21 -11.23 -19.86 4.05
CA TYR A 21 -12.15 -20.77 3.39
C TYR A 21 -12.41 -20.34 1.95
N ALA A 22 -12.64 -19.05 1.71
CA ALA A 22 -12.77 -18.53 0.35
C ALA A 22 -11.46 -18.75 -0.46
N LEU A 23 -10.29 -18.59 0.17
CA LEU A 23 -9.01 -18.93 -0.45
C LEU A 23 -8.86 -20.44 -0.71
N LYS A 24 -9.42 -21.30 0.15
CA LYS A 24 -9.45 -22.76 0.02
C LYS A 24 -10.30 -23.23 -1.17
N GLU A 25 -11.40 -22.55 -1.45
CA GLU A 25 -12.33 -22.90 -2.55
C GLU A 25 -11.90 -22.36 -3.94
N ALA A 26 -11.08 -21.31 -3.99
CA ALA A 26 -10.79 -20.59 -5.24
C ALA A 26 -9.77 -21.25 -6.19
N ASN A 27 -9.37 -22.52 -5.96
CA ASN A 27 -8.37 -23.24 -6.76
C ASN A 27 -7.06 -22.46 -7.03
N LEU A 28 -6.69 -21.57 -6.11
CA LEU A 28 -5.57 -20.63 -6.28
C LEU A 28 -4.22 -21.34 -6.42
N SER A 29 -4.07 -22.49 -5.76
CA SER A 29 -2.87 -23.32 -5.83
C SER A 29 -2.64 -23.84 -7.26
N GLN A 30 -3.71 -24.30 -7.92
CA GLN A 30 -3.68 -24.74 -9.32
C GLN A 30 -3.35 -23.56 -10.26
N LYS A 31 -4.03 -22.42 -10.09
CA LYS A 31 -3.76 -21.23 -10.92
C LYS A 31 -2.31 -20.73 -10.79
N ALA A 32 -1.74 -20.77 -9.59
CA ALA A 32 -0.33 -20.44 -9.37
C ALA A 32 0.61 -21.43 -10.08
N GLN A 33 0.33 -22.73 -9.99
CA GLN A 33 1.11 -23.76 -10.70
C GLN A 33 1.02 -23.60 -12.22
N GLU A 34 -0.17 -23.38 -12.75
CA GLU A 34 -0.39 -23.13 -14.17
C GLU A 34 0.41 -21.92 -14.66
N LEU A 35 0.44 -20.82 -13.89
CA LEU A 35 1.24 -19.65 -14.22
C LEU A 35 2.74 -19.99 -14.39
N SER A 36 3.29 -20.79 -13.47
CA SER A 36 4.67 -21.28 -13.54
C SER A 36 4.89 -22.20 -14.74
N THR A 37 4.00 -23.16 -14.95
CA THR A 37 4.07 -24.10 -16.08
C THR A 37 4.04 -23.37 -17.42
N LYS A 38 3.15 -22.38 -17.59
CA LYS A 38 3.03 -21.60 -18.82
C LYS A 38 4.21 -20.65 -19.02
N ALA A 39 4.78 -20.08 -17.96
CA ALA A 39 6.01 -19.31 -18.04
C ALA A 39 7.20 -20.16 -18.52
N ASN A 40 7.33 -21.38 -18.00
CA ASN A 40 8.36 -22.33 -18.44
C ASN A 40 8.11 -22.77 -19.89
N GLY A 41 6.85 -23.02 -20.26
CA GLY A 41 6.43 -23.29 -21.63
C GLY A 41 6.86 -22.17 -22.57
N LEU A 42 6.48 -20.92 -22.28
CA LEU A 42 6.85 -19.75 -23.06
C LEU A 42 8.36 -19.61 -23.22
N LYS A 43 9.12 -19.77 -22.12
CA LYS A 43 10.58 -19.75 -22.15
C LYS A 43 11.12 -20.82 -23.11
N ASN A 44 10.69 -22.07 -22.96
CA ASN A 44 11.20 -23.18 -23.77
C ASN A 44 10.82 -23.04 -25.24
N GLU A 45 9.63 -22.49 -25.55
CA GLU A 45 9.25 -22.16 -26.93
C GLU A 45 10.16 -21.08 -27.54
N VAL A 46 10.35 -19.96 -26.83
CA VAL A 46 11.18 -18.85 -27.34
C VAL A 46 12.65 -19.26 -27.46
N ASP A 47 13.13 -20.13 -26.57
CA ASP A 47 14.46 -20.72 -26.64
C ASP A 47 14.66 -21.54 -27.92
N ARG A 48 13.60 -22.01 -28.60
CA ARG A 48 13.71 -22.75 -29.86
C ARG A 48 13.88 -21.87 -31.11
N ALA A 49 14.27 -20.60 -30.97
CA ALA A 49 14.45 -19.68 -32.10
C ALA A 49 15.35 -20.18 -33.25
N ASN A 50 16.26 -21.13 -33.01
CA ASN A 50 17.12 -21.73 -34.03
C ASN A 50 16.45 -22.88 -34.83
N SER A 51 15.27 -23.34 -34.41
CA SER A 51 14.52 -24.42 -35.06
C SER A 51 13.05 -24.10 -35.30
N ASP A 52 12.50 -23.09 -34.61
CA ASP A 52 11.12 -22.61 -34.77
C ASP A 52 11.09 -21.18 -35.36
N PRO A 53 10.52 -21.00 -36.57
CA PRO A 53 10.34 -19.68 -37.18
C PRO A 53 9.55 -18.68 -36.32
N ASN A 54 8.60 -19.14 -35.50
CA ASN A 54 7.79 -18.25 -34.65
C ASN A 54 8.62 -17.71 -33.47
N ALA A 55 9.43 -18.55 -32.84
CA ALA A 55 10.40 -18.10 -31.84
C ALA A 55 11.43 -17.13 -32.44
N ALA A 56 11.87 -17.38 -33.69
CA ALA A 56 12.74 -16.45 -34.41
C ALA A 56 12.08 -15.08 -34.69
N LYS A 57 10.77 -15.05 -34.99
CA LYS A 57 10.00 -13.80 -35.12
C LYS A 57 9.96 -13.00 -33.81
N VAL A 58 9.79 -13.67 -32.67
CA VAL A 58 9.84 -13.01 -31.35
C VAL A 58 11.21 -12.38 -31.12
N LEU A 59 12.30 -13.13 -31.37
CA LEU A 59 13.66 -12.60 -31.26
C LEU A 59 13.89 -11.42 -32.22
N LYS A 60 13.40 -11.51 -33.45
CA LYS A 60 13.44 -10.40 -34.42
C LYS A 60 12.71 -9.15 -33.92
N ALA A 61 11.53 -9.31 -33.32
CA ALA A 61 10.79 -8.19 -32.76
C ALA A 61 11.52 -7.54 -31.58
N LYS A 62 12.18 -8.35 -30.73
CA LYS A 62 13.06 -7.87 -29.65
C LYS A 62 14.28 -7.09 -30.14
N ILE A 63 14.74 -7.32 -31.37
CA ILE A 63 15.83 -6.52 -31.96
C ILE A 63 15.40 -5.09 -32.19
N GLY A 64 14.22 -4.91 -32.77
CA GLY A 64 13.74 -3.59 -33.13
C GLY A 64 14.31 -3.03 -34.41
N THR A 65 13.77 -1.89 -34.80
CA THR A 65 14.26 -1.07 -35.92
C THR A 65 14.59 0.36 -35.48
N GLY A 66 14.27 0.73 -34.23
CA GLY A 66 14.44 2.08 -33.70
C GLY A 66 15.68 2.27 -32.83
N ARG A 67 16.10 3.53 -32.68
CA ARG A 67 17.25 3.94 -31.85
C ARG A 67 16.91 4.12 -30.37
N ASN A 68 15.64 4.31 -30.02
CA ASN A 68 15.20 4.80 -28.70
C ASN A 68 14.14 3.91 -28.04
N ASP A 69 13.99 2.66 -28.48
CA ASP A 69 12.89 1.78 -28.06
C ASP A 69 13.27 0.79 -26.94
N GLY A 70 14.49 0.89 -26.40
CA GLY A 70 14.98 -0.03 -25.36
C GLY A 70 15.14 -1.47 -25.87
N ARG A 71 15.25 -1.68 -27.18
CA ARG A 71 15.37 -3.00 -27.79
C ARG A 71 16.82 -3.47 -27.93
N LEU A 72 17.01 -4.73 -28.30
CA LEU A 72 18.33 -5.36 -28.33
C LEU A 72 19.33 -4.63 -29.23
N TRP A 73 18.86 -4.00 -30.31
CA TRP A 73 19.72 -3.22 -31.19
C TRP A 73 20.39 -2.05 -30.47
N HIS A 74 19.62 -1.20 -29.79
CA HIS A 74 20.18 -0.08 -29.04
C HIS A 74 21.09 -0.57 -27.89
N LEU A 75 20.66 -1.62 -27.20
CA LEU A 75 21.37 -2.16 -26.05
C LEU A 75 22.71 -2.81 -26.43
N VAL A 76 22.78 -3.52 -27.56
CA VAL A 76 24.05 -4.11 -28.03
C VAL A 76 25.04 -3.04 -28.45
N TRP A 77 24.56 -1.92 -29.00
CA TRP A 77 25.41 -0.78 -29.33
C TRP A 77 25.99 -0.11 -28.08
N ASN A 78 25.17 0.12 -27.06
CA ASN A 78 25.66 0.63 -25.78
C ASN A 78 26.67 -0.34 -25.13
N LEU A 79 26.40 -1.65 -25.22
CA LEU A 79 27.34 -2.68 -24.76
C LEU A 79 28.66 -2.58 -25.53
N MET A 80 28.63 -2.53 -26.85
CA MET A 80 29.84 -2.38 -27.69
C MET A 80 30.63 -1.11 -27.36
N TYR A 81 29.94 0.01 -27.18
CA TYR A 81 30.57 1.28 -26.85
C TYR A 81 31.29 1.22 -25.48
N THR A 82 30.60 0.70 -24.47
CA THR A 82 31.17 0.56 -23.12
C THR A 82 32.31 -0.45 -23.08
N THR A 83 32.22 -1.57 -23.80
CA THR A 83 33.29 -2.58 -23.87
C THR A 83 34.53 -2.05 -24.59
N ASN A 84 34.36 -1.30 -25.68
CA ASN A 84 35.48 -0.65 -26.37
C ASN A 84 36.16 0.41 -25.48
N LYS A 85 35.39 1.20 -24.73
CA LYS A 85 35.96 2.15 -23.76
C LYS A 85 36.79 1.46 -22.69
N LEU A 86 36.28 0.34 -22.15
CA LEU A 86 37.03 -0.45 -21.18
C LEU A 86 38.31 -1.03 -21.82
N HIS A 87 38.20 -1.63 -23.01
CA HIS A 87 39.33 -2.18 -23.75
C HIS A 87 40.42 -1.13 -23.97
N ASN A 88 40.08 0.03 -24.54
CA ASN A 88 41.05 1.09 -24.83
C ASN A 88 41.77 1.57 -23.57
N ALA A 89 41.02 1.72 -22.46
CA ALA A 89 41.59 2.18 -21.20
C ALA A 89 42.53 1.14 -20.55
N VAL A 90 42.24 -0.15 -20.75
CA VAL A 90 43.09 -1.25 -20.25
C VAL A 90 44.32 -1.43 -21.14
N HIS A 91 44.15 -1.33 -22.46
CA HIS A 91 45.23 -1.42 -23.45
C HIS A 91 46.30 -0.33 -23.22
N GLN A 92 45.87 0.90 -22.94
CA GLN A 92 46.79 2.00 -22.59
C GLN A 92 47.61 1.75 -21.32
N GLN A 93 47.11 0.92 -20.38
CA GLN A 93 47.77 0.66 -19.10
C GLN A 93 48.62 -0.61 -19.11
N ALA A 94 48.16 -1.68 -19.76
CA ALA A 94 48.78 -3.01 -19.70
C ALA A 94 49.61 -3.38 -20.93
N GLY A 95 49.65 -2.53 -21.96
CA GLY A 95 50.32 -2.82 -23.23
C GLY A 95 49.51 -3.74 -24.15
N PRO A 96 50.06 -4.13 -25.31
CA PRO A 96 49.33 -4.78 -26.40
C PRO A 96 48.92 -6.25 -26.20
N GLY A 97 48.77 -6.71 -24.96
CA GLY A 97 48.34 -8.08 -24.66
C GLY A 97 46.82 -8.30 -24.80
N ASP A 98 46.43 -9.53 -25.15
CA ASP A 98 45.03 -10.00 -25.19
C ASP A 98 44.42 -10.05 -23.77
N HIS A 99 43.86 -8.94 -23.30
CA HIS A 99 43.09 -8.91 -22.05
C HIS A 99 41.63 -9.33 -22.30
N GLU A 100 40.91 -9.81 -21.28
CA GLU A 100 39.55 -10.36 -21.48
C GLU A 100 38.57 -9.30 -22.01
N ALA A 101 38.77 -8.02 -21.66
CA ALA A 101 37.96 -6.94 -22.24
C ALA A 101 38.12 -6.79 -23.78
N TYR A 102 39.26 -7.19 -24.37
CA TYR A 102 39.45 -7.21 -25.82
C TYR A 102 38.67 -8.36 -26.46
N LYS A 103 38.71 -9.55 -25.84
CA LYS A 103 37.91 -10.70 -26.30
C LYS A 103 36.41 -10.39 -26.25
N LEU A 104 35.95 -9.72 -25.18
CA LEU A 104 34.57 -9.26 -25.07
C LEU A 104 34.22 -8.23 -26.15
N ALA A 105 35.06 -7.20 -26.35
CA ALA A 105 34.86 -6.22 -27.41
C ALA A 105 34.75 -6.88 -28.79
N LYS A 106 35.67 -7.80 -29.11
CA LYS A 106 35.70 -8.56 -30.37
C LYS A 106 34.47 -9.46 -30.56
N ALA A 107 33.99 -10.10 -29.48
CA ALA A 107 32.79 -10.93 -29.53
C ALA A 107 31.52 -10.10 -29.79
N VAL A 108 31.45 -8.89 -29.22
CA VAL A 108 30.32 -7.96 -29.46
C VAL A 108 30.39 -7.41 -30.88
N LEU A 109 31.56 -6.91 -31.30
CA LEU A 109 31.84 -6.45 -32.66
C LEU A 109 33.31 -6.71 -33.04
N ASN A 110 33.52 -7.59 -34.03
CA ASN A 110 34.84 -7.85 -34.62
C ASN A 110 35.19 -6.77 -35.66
N TYR A 111 35.30 -5.50 -35.24
CA TYR A 111 35.61 -4.41 -36.15
C TYR A 111 36.57 -3.39 -35.53
N SER A 112 37.81 -3.38 -36.02
CA SER A 112 38.93 -2.58 -35.48
C SER A 112 38.90 -1.10 -35.82
N LYS A 113 37.88 -0.61 -36.55
CA LYS A 113 37.83 0.76 -37.09
C LYS A 113 36.81 1.69 -36.43
N PHE A 114 36.05 1.25 -35.43
CA PHE A 114 35.04 2.11 -34.82
C PHE A 114 35.68 3.12 -33.85
N THR A 115 35.67 4.39 -34.22
CA THR A 115 36.13 5.52 -33.38
C THR A 115 35.00 6.07 -32.51
N THR A 116 35.34 6.88 -31.51
CA THR A 116 34.34 7.56 -30.66
C THR A 116 33.46 8.52 -31.45
N ASP A 117 33.96 9.07 -32.56
CA ASP A 117 33.22 9.99 -33.43
C ASP A 117 32.15 9.26 -34.25
N ASP A 118 32.39 8.00 -34.60
CA ASP A 118 31.41 7.14 -35.26
C ASP A 118 30.17 6.88 -34.38
N TRP A 119 30.32 6.93 -33.04
CA TRP A 119 29.19 6.86 -32.10
C TRP A 119 28.23 8.04 -32.24
N ASN A 120 28.78 9.24 -32.36
CA ASN A 120 27.97 10.45 -32.52
C ASN A 120 27.39 10.54 -33.95
N ASN A 121 28.09 9.97 -34.93
CA ASN A 121 27.72 9.97 -36.36
C ASN A 121 26.91 8.73 -36.83
N LEU A 122 26.60 7.81 -35.92
CA LEU A 122 25.88 6.53 -36.14
C LEU A 122 24.41 6.70 -36.62
N ASN A 123 24.03 7.91 -37.02
CA ASN A 123 22.69 8.32 -37.43
C ASN A 123 22.45 8.13 -38.94
N THR A 124 23.38 7.47 -39.64
CA THR A 124 23.32 7.31 -41.10
C THR A 124 22.96 5.87 -41.45
N ALA A 125 22.10 5.70 -42.46
CA ALA A 125 21.78 4.40 -43.07
C ALA A 125 23.04 3.61 -43.50
N ASN A 126 24.17 4.30 -43.66
CA ASN A 126 25.46 3.77 -44.07
C ASN A 126 26.02 2.74 -43.06
N THR A 127 25.82 2.92 -41.76
CA THR A 127 26.37 1.97 -40.76
C THR A 127 25.71 0.59 -40.84
N TRP A 128 24.44 0.54 -41.24
CA TRP A 128 23.77 -0.73 -41.50
C TRP A 128 24.37 -1.45 -42.70
N GLU A 129 24.62 -0.74 -43.80
CA GLU A 129 25.23 -1.31 -45.02
C GLU A 129 26.69 -1.75 -44.79
N GLU A 130 27.46 -0.98 -44.03
CA GLU A 130 28.82 -1.35 -43.64
C GLU A 130 28.86 -2.62 -42.79
N ILE A 131 27.97 -2.74 -41.80
CA ILE A 131 27.89 -3.96 -40.98
C ILE A 131 27.40 -5.13 -41.82
N LYS A 132 26.39 -4.95 -42.69
CA LYS A 132 25.92 -6.01 -43.60
C LYS A 132 27.04 -6.61 -44.44
N THR A 133 27.93 -5.77 -44.95
CA THR A 133 29.05 -6.17 -45.81
C THR A 133 30.30 -6.60 -45.02
N SER A 134 30.35 -6.35 -43.71
CA SER A 134 31.48 -6.76 -42.88
C SER A 134 31.58 -8.29 -42.78
N GLY A 135 32.71 -8.83 -43.19
CA GLY A 135 33.05 -10.25 -43.00
C GLY A 135 33.45 -10.49 -41.55
N GLY A 136 32.52 -10.92 -40.70
CA GLY A 136 32.81 -11.21 -39.31
C GLY A 136 31.68 -11.95 -38.58
N ASN A 137 32.06 -12.79 -37.62
CA ASN A 137 31.13 -13.44 -36.70
C ASN A 137 31.11 -12.63 -35.39
N SER A 138 30.13 -11.75 -35.24
CA SER A 138 29.92 -10.96 -34.03
C SER A 138 28.44 -10.89 -33.67
N LEU A 139 28.13 -10.56 -32.41
CA LEU A 139 26.74 -10.43 -31.96
C LEU A 139 25.99 -9.34 -32.74
N ILE A 140 26.60 -8.17 -32.97
CA ILE A 140 25.97 -7.09 -33.75
C ILE A 140 25.64 -7.57 -35.17
N LYS A 141 26.57 -8.26 -35.85
CA LYS A 141 26.33 -8.77 -37.20
C LYS A 141 25.19 -9.78 -37.24
N ALA A 142 25.15 -10.69 -36.28
CA ALA A 142 24.09 -11.68 -36.19
C ALA A 142 22.71 -11.04 -35.96
N LEU A 143 22.63 -9.99 -35.14
CA LEU A 143 21.40 -9.24 -34.90
C LEU A 143 20.95 -8.50 -36.17
N VAL A 144 21.88 -7.87 -36.92
CA VAL A 144 21.58 -7.24 -38.22
C VAL A 144 21.03 -8.27 -39.21
N ASP A 145 21.70 -9.43 -39.32
CA ASP A 145 21.30 -10.49 -40.25
C ASP A 145 19.89 -11.00 -39.95
N LEU A 146 19.53 -11.17 -38.67
CA LEU A 146 18.17 -11.55 -38.28
C LEU A 146 17.15 -10.42 -38.54
N ALA A 147 17.53 -9.16 -38.31
CA ALA A 147 16.64 -8.02 -38.54
C ALA A 147 16.25 -7.87 -40.03
N ILE A 148 17.18 -8.14 -40.95
CA ILE A 148 16.95 -8.00 -42.40
C ILE A 148 16.39 -9.26 -43.06
N ALA A 149 16.51 -10.43 -42.44
CA ALA A 149 16.01 -11.69 -42.99
C ALA A 149 14.49 -11.62 -43.23
N SER A 150 14.03 -12.01 -44.43
CA SER A 150 12.63 -11.93 -44.84
C SER A 150 11.89 -13.27 -44.86
N THR A 151 12.58 -14.39 -45.12
CA THR A 151 11.98 -15.71 -45.33
C THR A 151 12.44 -16.74 -44.31
N ASP A 152 13.74 -17.03 -44.25
CA ASP A 152 14.32 -17.95 -43.27
C ASP A 152 14.90 -17.18 -42.07
N LEU A 153 14.17 -17.23 -40.96
CA LEU A 153 14.55 -16.57 -39.71
C LEU A 153 15.33 -17.50 -38.76
N THR A 154 15.25 -18.82 -38.92
CA THR A 154 15.79 -19.76 -37.92
C THR A 154 17.32 -19.82 -37.98
N ALA A 155 17.91 -19.83 -39.19
CA ALA A 155 19.36 -19.82 -39.34
C ALA A 155 20.01 -18.51 -38.80
N PRO A 156 19.53 -17.30 -39.14
CA PRO A 156 20.01 -16.06 -38.52
C PRO A 156 19.78 -16.02 -37.00
N ALA A 157 18.64 -16.50 -36.50
CA ALA A 157 18.39 -16.58 -35.06
C ALA A 157 19.34 -17.56 -34.35
N GLY A 158 19.66 -18.69 -34.98
CA GLY A 158 20.70 -19.61 -34.51
C GLY A 158 22.06 -18.93 -34.37
N LYS A 159 22.46 -18.11 -35.36
CA LYS A 159 23.68 -17.30 -35.26
C LYS A 159 23.64 -16.33 -34.10
N VAL A 160 22.51 -15.64 -33.89
CA VAL A 160 22.35 -14.74 -32.73
C VAL A 160 22.56 -15.49 -31.42
N LYS A 161 21.95 -16.68 -31.26
CA LYS A 161 22.13 -17.51 -30.06
C LYS A 161 23.59 -17.93 -29.84
N SER A 162 24.27 -18.39 -30.89
CA SER A 162 25.68 -18.78 -30.80
C SER A 162 26.59 -17.60 -30.43
N GLN A 163 26.38 -16.44 -31.05
CA GLN A 163 27.14 -15.23 -30.75
C GLN A 163 26.84 -14.68 -29.37
N TYR A 164 25.58 -14.73 -28.93
CA TYR A 164 25.19 -14.40 -27.56
C TYR A 164 25.96 -15.24 -26.54
N ALA A 165 26.04 -16.56 -26.74
CA ALA A 165 26.78 -17.45 -25.86
C ALA A 165 28.28 -17.09 -25.78
N GLN A 166 28.89 -16.72 -26.91
CA GLN A 166 30.28 -16.26 -26.96
C GLN A 166 30.49 -14.96 -26.17
N VAL A 167 29.60 -13.97 -26.35
CA VAL A 167 29.66 -12.71 -25.59
C VAL A 167 29.43 -12.95 -24.10
N ALA A 168 28.48 -13.82 -23.74
CA ALA A 168 28.21 -14.16 -22.34
C ALA A 168 29.43 -14.81 -21.67
N GLN A 169 30.10 -15.75 -22.35
CA GLN A 169 31.33 -16.36 -21.87
C GLN A 169 32.47 -15.34 -21.73
N ALA A 170 32.66 -14.47 -22.71
CA ALA A 170 33.68 -13.42 -22.65
C ALA A 170 33.39 -12.41 -21.51
N PHE A 171 32.13 -12.09 -21.26
CA PHE A 171 31.73 -11.24 -20.14
C PHE A 171 32.03 -11.89 -18.79
N GLN A 172 31.74 -13.18 -18.62
CA GLN A 172 32.12 -13.93 -17.41
C GLN A 172 33.63 -13.95 -17.17
N GLN A 173 34.43 -14.02 -18.24
CA GLN A 173 35.90 -13.91 -18.15
C GLN A 173 36.33 -12.52 -17.70
N VAL A 174 35.69 -11.46 -18.19
CA VAL A 174 35.92 -10.08 -17.71
C VAL A 174 35.57 -9.96 -16.23
N GLN A 175 34.43 -10.47 -15.77
CA GLN A 175 34.07 -10.45 -14.34
C GLN A 175 35.11 -11.22 -13.49
N THR A 176 35.49 -12.42 -13.93
CA THR A 176 36.51 -13.24 -13.24
C THR A 176 37.85 -12.52 -13.18
N GLN A 177 38.27 -11.85 -14.26
CA GLN A 177 39.51 -11.06 -14.27
C GLN A 177 39.44 -9.86 -13.32
N ASN A 178 38.27 -9.22 -13.20
CA ASN A 178 38.04 -8.16 -12.22
C ASN A 178 38.20 -8.68 -10.79
N ASP A 179 37.50 -9.77 -10.47
CA ASP A 179 37.39 -10.26 -9.09
C ASP A 179 38.70 -10.91 -8.61
N SER A 180 39.40 -11.65 -9.49
CA SER A 180 40.62 -12.37 -9.13
C SER A 180 41.88 -11.51 -9.17
N ARG A 181 41.97 -10.55 -10.10
CA ARG A 181 43.21 -9.78 -10.35
C ARG A 181 43.07 -8.30 -10.07
N ARG A 182 41.87 -7.82 -9.75
CA ARG A 182 41.58 -6.39 -9.62
C ARG A 182 42.02 -5.60 -10.85
N ALA A 183 41.97 -6.26 -12.02
CA ALA A 183 42.57 -5.77 -13.26
C ALA A 183 41.96 -4.45 -13.75
N TYR A 184 40.76 -4.11 -13.26
CA TYR A 184 40.04 -2.90 -13.63
C TYR A 184 39.91 -1.89 -12.50
N ASN A 185 40.68 -1.99 -11.41
CA ASN A 185 40.62 -1.03 -10.30
C ASN A 185 40.79 0.43 -10.76
N ASN A 186 41.72 0.68 -11.67
CA ASN A 186 41.96 2.02 -12.24
C ASN A 186 40.91 2.44 -13.28
N ASN A 187 39.98 1.55 -13.61
CA ASN A 187 38.94 1.71 -14.64
C ASN A 187 37.57 1.22 -14.14
N GLN A 188 37.32 1.28 -12.83
CA GLN A 188 36.16 0.67 -12.20
C GLN A 188 34.85 1.21 -12.79
N ASP A 189 34.78 2.52 -13.04
CA ASP A 189 33.60 3.15 -13.65
C ASP A 189 33.29 2.60 -15.05
N LYS A 190 34.34 2.32 -15.84
CA LYS A 190 34.19 1.75 -17.19
C LYS A 190 33.75 0.29 -17.12
N TYR A 191 34.29 -0.48 -16.18
CA TYR A 191 33.84 -1.85 -15.93
C TYR A 191 32.37 -1.88 -15.48
N LEU A 192 31.99 -1.05 -14.52
CA LEU A 192 30.60 -0.94 -14.06
C LEU A 192 29.66 -0.51 -15.19
N ALA A 193 30.10 0.36 -16.11
CA ALA A 193 29.34 0.71 -17.30
C ALA A 193 29.10 -0.50 -18.23
N VAL A 194 30.10 -1.37 -18.42
CA VAL A 194 29.96 -2.63 -19.18
C VAL A 194 28.98 -3.57 -18.48
N VAL A 195 29.10 -3.76 -17.16
CA VAL A 195 28.17 -4.60 -16.38
C VAL A 195 26.73 -4.09 -16.52
N LYS A 196 26.52 -2.78 -16.40
CA LYS A 196 25.20 -2.14 -16.57
C LYS A 196 24.65 -2.36 -17.99
N ALA A 197 25.47 -2.16 -19.02
CA ALA A 197 25.05 -2.34 -20.41
C ALA A 197 24.72 -3.81 -20.72
N TRP A 198 25.52 -4.76 -20.22
CA TRP A 198 25.27 -6.20 -20.37
C TRP A 198 23.99 -6.64 -19.66
N ASN A 199 23.78 -6.18 -18.42
CA ASN A 199 22.56 -6.49 -17.68
C ASN A 199 21.30 -5.93 -18.36
N ALA A 200 21.39 -4.72 -18.92
CA ALA A 200 20.30 -4.14 -19.69
C ALA A 200 20.00 -4.96 -20.96
N PHE A 201 21.03 -5.35 -21.72
CA PHE A 201 20.88 -6.24 -22.89
C PHE A 201 20.24 -7.58 -22.50
N ASN A 202 20.76 -8.23 -21.45
CA ASN A 202 20.24 -9.51 -20.95
C ASN A 202 18.80 -9.43 -20.46
N ALA A 203 18.40 -8.33 -19.83
CA ALA A 203 17.03 -8.12 -19.37
C ALA A 203 16.02 -8.26 -20.52
N VAL A 204 16.37 -7.78 -21.71
CA VAL A 204 15.53 -7.87 -22.92
C VAL A 204 15.72 -9.22 -23.63
N TYR A 205 16.96 -9.70 -23.75
CA TYR A 205 17.24 -10.93 -24.49
C TYR A 205 16.59 -12.14 -23.81
N LYS A 206 16.76 -12.23 -22.48
CA LYS A 206 16.28 -13.31 -21.60
C LYS A 206 15.00 -12.96 -20.83
N ALA A 207 14.15 -12.08 -21.36
CA ALA A 207 12.95 -11.60 -20.66
C ALA A 207 12.06 -12.75 -20.14
N GLU A 208 11.87 -13.81 -20.93
CA GLU A 208 11.06 -14.99 -20.60
C GLU A 208 11.74 -15.88 -19.57
N GLU A 209 13.07 -16.00 -19.60
CA GLU A 209 13.82 -16.72 -18.57
C GLU A 209 13.76 -16.00 -17.23
N HIS A 210 13.85 -14.67 -17.23
CA HIS A 210 13.67 -13.85 -16.03
C HIS A 210 12.24 -13.94 -15.51
N LEU A 211 11.23 -13.90 -16.39
CA LEU A 211 9.84 -14.12 -16.02
C LEU A 211 9.67 -15.51 -15.42
N ASN A 212 10.13 -16.56 -16.10
CA ASN A 212 10.05 -17.94 -15.59
C ASN A 212 10.70 -18.10 -14.22
N THR A 213 11.91 -17.54 -14.02
CA THR A 213 12.60 -17.59 -12.73
C THR A 213 11.83 -16.84 -11.63
N ALA A 214 11.26 -15.68 -11.98
CA ALA A 214 10.45 -14.86 -11.09
C ALA A 214 9.11 -15.51 -10.74
N LEU A 215 8.61 -16.46 -11.54
CA LEU A 215 7.35 -17.16 -11.28
C LEU A 215 7.55 -18.52 -10.64
N THR A 216 8.56 -19.29 -11.04
CA THR A 216 8.69 -20.70 -10.64
C THR A 216 8.76 -20.86 -9.13
N ASN A 217 9.68 -20.15 -8.46
CA ASN A 217 9.86 -20.28 -7.01
C ASN A 217 8.74 -19.60 -6.22
N PRO A 218 8.31 -18.36 -6.53
CA PRO A 218 7.21 -17.73 -5.80
C PRO A 218 5.88 -18.45 -5.97
N ALA A 219 5.58 -18.97 -7.16
CA ALA A 219 4.34 -19.72 -7.41
C ALA A 219 4.34 -21.08 -6.71
N SER A 220 5.46 -21.81 -6.70
CA SER A 220 5.56 -23.07 -5.95
C SER A 220 5.44 -22.85 -4.45
N ASN A 221 6.06 -21.78 -3.93
CA ASN A 221 5.93 -21.38 -2.53
C ASN A 221 4.47 -21.01 -2.19
N LEU A 222 3.81 -20.22 -3.04
CA LEU A 222 2.39 -19.87 -2.84
C LEU A 222 1.50 -21.12 -2.87
N SER A 223 1.69 -22.00 -3.85
CA SER A 223 0.96 -23.26 -3.94
C SER A 223 1.15 -24.13 -2.70
N SER A 224 2.38 -24.23 -2.18
CA SER A 224 2.67 -24.94 -0.93
C SER A 224 1.94 -24.33 0.27
N SER A 225 2.00 -23.01 0.46
CA SER A 225 1.31 -22.32 1.55
C SER A 225 -0.22 -22.44 1.44
N LEU A 226 -0.78 -22.41 0.23
CA LEU A 226 -2.21 -22.65 0.00
C LEU A 226 -2.61 -24.11 0.29
N ASN A 227 -1.76 -25.08 -0.06
CA ASN A 227 -2.03 -26.49 0.28
C ASN A 227 -1.96 -26.73 1.79
N GLN A 228 -1.03 -26.08 2.49
CA GLN A 228 -0.94 -26.10 3.94
C GLN A 228 -2.19 -25.48 4.60
N LEU A 229 -2.68 -24.36 4.04
CA LEU A 229 -3.93 -23.74 4.45
C LEU A 229 -5.12 -24.69 4.25
N ASN A 230 -5.21 -25.35 3.09
CA ASN A 230 -6.28 -26.30 2.79
C ASN A 230 -6.28 -27.51 3.73
N SER A 231 -5.10 -27.88 4.24
CA SER A 231 -4.89 -29.00 5.16
C SER A 231 -5.02 -28.61 6.64
N ALA A 232 -5.23 -27.34 6.95
CA ALA A 232 -5.40 -26.88 8.33
C ALA A 232 -6.72 -27.40 8.93
N PRO A 233 -6.72 -27.85 10.20
CA PRO A 233 -7.95 -28.23 10.90
C PRO A 233 -8.89 -27.04 10.99
N GLU A 234 -10.17 -27.27 10.66
CA GLU A 234 -11.21 -26.22 10.62
C GLU A 234 -11.53 -25.66 12.01
N ASP A 235 -11.21 -26.41 13.06
CA ASP A 235 -11.38 -26.08 14.46
C ASP A 235 -10.18 -25.34 15.08
N ASP A 236 -8.99 -25.41 14.48
CA ASP A 236 -7.80 -24.66 14.91
C ASP A 236 -7.67 -23.34 14.17
N LEU A 237 -8.45 -22.38 14.66
CA LEU A 237 -8.60 -21.07 14.05
C LEU A 237 -7.29 -20.29 13.99
N LEU A 238 -6.44 -20.39 15.00
CA LEU A 238 -5.14 -19.70 15.03
C LEU A 238 -4.19 -20.25 13.96
N ASP A 239 -4.17 -21.57 13.76
CA ASP A 239 -3.39 -22.21 12.70
C ASP A 239 -3.88 -21.81 11.30
N VAL A 240 -5.20 -21.82 11.08
CA VAL A 240 -5.83 -21.34 9.83
C VAL A 240 -5.43 -19.87 9.54
N CYS A 241 -5.50 -19.00 10.54
CA CYS A 241 -5.12 -17.58 10.41
C CYS A 241 -3.64 -17.41 10.04
N SER A 242 -2.77 -18.14 10.74
CA SER A 242 -1.32 -18.10 10.52
C SER A 242 -0.97 -18.53 9.09
N LYS A 243 -1.53 -19.65 8.62
CA LYS A 243 -1.32 -20.17 7.27
C LYS A 243 -1.90 -19.27 6.19
N ALA A 244 -3.07 -18.67 6.42
CA ALA A 244 -3.64 -17.69 5.50
C ALA A 244 -2.75 -16.44 5.37
N SER A 245 -2.19 -15.97 6.49
CA SER A 245 -1.24 -14.85 6.51
C SER A 245 0.04 -15.19 5.75
N GLU A 246 0.55 -16.41 5.89
CA GLU A 246 1.69 -16.87 5.10
C GLU A 246 1.36 -16.91 3.60
N ALA A 247 0.24 -17.52 3.21
CA ALA A 247 -0.20 -17.57 1.81
C ALA A 247 -0.32 -16.16 1.21
N LEU A 248 -0.87 -15.20 1.95
CA LEU A 248 -0.96 -13.79 1.56
C LEU A 248 0.42 -13.16 1.32
N LYS A 249 1.38 -13.38 2.21
CA LYS A 249 2.78 -12.92 2.03
C LYS A 249 3.38 -13.50 0.75
N LYS A 250 3.21 -14.80 0.50
CA LYS A 250 3.74 -15.44 -0.72
C LYS A 250 3.05 -14.92 -1.98
N TYR A 251 1.74 -14.66 -1.93
CA TYR A 251 0.99 -14.06 -3.03
C TYR A 251 1.48 -12.66 -3.38
N ASN A 252 1.76 -11.81 -2.37
CA ASN A 252 2.30 -10.48 -2.60
C ASN A 252 3.70 -10.53 -3.23
N ILE A 253 4.56 -11.45 -2.79
CA ILE A 253 5.88 -11.68 -3.39
C ILE A 253 5.73 -12.08 -4.86
N LEU A 254 4.82 -13.03 -5.16
CA LEU A 254 4.53 -13.46 -6.52
C LEU A 254 4.01 -12.30 -7.38
N THR A 255 3.03 -11.54 -6.88
CA THR A 255 2.42 -10.41 -7.61
C THR A 255 3.44 -9.32 -7.93
N LYS A 256 4.33 -9.01 -6.97
CA LYS A 256 5.44 -8.06 -7.20
C LYS A 256 6.39 -8.57 -8.29
N ALA A 257 6.77 -9.85 -8.20
CA ALA A 257 7.64 -10.48 -9.17
C ALA A 257 7.02 -10.50 -10.58
N ILE A 258 5.71 -10.78 -10.68
CA ILE A 258 4.94 -10.68 -11.92
C ILE A 258 4.96 -9.23 -12.44
N LYS A 259 4.59 -8.24 -11.62
CA LYS A 259 4.51 -6.83 -12.04
C LYS A 259 5.84 -6.33 -12.61
N GLU A 260 6.96 -6.68 -12.00
CA GLU A 260 8.27 -6.24 -12.46
C GLU A 260 8.72 -6.93 -13.76
N LYS A 261 8.45 -8.23 -13.92
CA LYS A 261 8.99 -9.02 -15.07
C LYS A 261 8.01 -9.22 -16.21
N LEU A 262 6.72 -9.24 -15.95
CA LEU A 262 5.70 -9.35 -16.99
C LEU A 262 5.66 -8.08 -17.84
N GLU A 263 5.90 -6.91 -17.26
CA GLU A 263 5.98 -5.64 -18.01
C GLU A 263 7.15 -5.64 -19.02
N ASP A 264 8.28 -6.30 -18.69
CA ASP A 264 9.38 -6.48 -19.65
C ASP A 264 8.98 -7.37 -20.84
N VAL A 265 8.17 -8.39 -20.60
CA VAL A 265 7.62 -9.25 -21.66
C VAL A 265 6.53 -8.50 -22.45
N LYS A 266 5.62 -7.77 -21.80
CA LYS A 266 4.55 -7.00 -22.47
C LYS A 266 5.06 -5.97 -23.48
N LYS A 267 6.27 -5.44 -23.33
CA LYS A 267 6.91 -4.58 -24.36
C LYS A 267 6.95 -5.23 -25.75
N PHE A 268 6.90 -6.56 -25.82
CA PHE A 268 6.89 -7.35 -27.05
C PHE A 268 5.57 -8.10 -27.29
N GLU A 269 4.48 -7.69 -26.64
CA GLU A 269 3.15 -8.33 -26.73
C GLU A 269 2.69 -8.55 -28.18
N SER A 270 2.85 -7.56 -29.04
CA SER A 270 2.49 -7.66 -30.46
C SER A 270 3.22 -8.80 -31.17
N ALA A 271 4.48 -9.06 -30.80
CA ALA A 271 5.28 -10.15 -31.35
C ALA A 271 4.74 -11.50 -30.90
N TYR A 272 4.53 -11.71 -29.60
CA TYR A 272 3.97 -12.96 -29.08
C TYR A 272 2.57 -13.25 -29.67
N LYS A 273 1.69 -12.24 -29.70
CA LYS A 273 0.33 -12.39 -30.23
C LYS A 273 0.27 -12.64 -31.75
N SER A 274 1.30 -12.23 -32.50
CA SER A 274 1.40 -12.47 -33.94
C SER A 274 1.86 -13.89 -34.32
N THR A 275 2.35 -14.67 -33.36
CA THR A 275 2.71 -16.08 -33.57
C THR A 275 1.45 -16.97 -33.64
N THR A 276 1.58 -18.17 -34.22
CA THR A 276 0.46 -19.10 -34.47
C THR A 276 0.53 -20.38 -33.66
N ASN A 277 1.45 -20.46 -32.69
CA ASN A 277 1.79 -21.67 -31.94
C ASN A 277 1.69 -21.48 -30.42
N ASP A 278 2.26 -22.44 -29.68
CA ASP A 278 2.33 -22.49 -28.23
C ASP A 278 2.88 -21.21 -27.58
N ILE A 279 3.67 -20.39 -28.30
CA ILE A 279 4.13 -19.08 -27.83
C ILE A 279 2.95 -18.15 -27.53
N LYS A 280 2.03 -18.00 -28.50
CA LYS A 280 0.85 -17.15 -28.34
C LYS A 280 -0.04 -17.65 -27.21
N GLN A 281 -0.27 -18.96 -27.18
CA GLN A 281 -1.11 -19.60 -26.18
C GLN A 281 -0.50 -19.40 -24.78
N ASN A 282 0.75 -19.80 -24.56
CA ASN A 282 1.42 -19.66 -23.27
C ASN A 282 1.47 -18.20 -22.80
N TYR A 283 1.76 -17.24 -23.69
CA TYR A 283 1.75 -15.82 -23.33
C TYR A 283 0.35 -15.34 -22.89
N THR A 284 -0.69 -15.67 -23.67
CA THR A 284 -2.07 -15.25 -23.38
C THR A 284 -2.53 -15.86 -22.06
N GLU A 285 -2.28 -17.15 -21.86
CA GLU A 285 -2.63 -17.86 -20.62
C GLU A 285 -1.85 -17.34 -19.41
N ILE A 286 -0.61 -16.86 -19.55
CA ILE A 286 0.09 -16.20 -18.42
C ILE A 286 -0.65 -14.91 -18.01
N VAL A 287 -1.05 -14.09 -18.97
CA VAL A 287 -1.75 -12.82 -18.71
C VAL A 287 -3.14 -13.09 -18.10
N ASP A 288 -3.86 -14.05 -18.66
CA ASP A 288 -5.19 -14.45 -18.20
C ASP A 288 -5.10 -15.09 -16.82
N ASN A 289 -4.21 -16.07 -16.60
CA ASN A 289 -4.05 -16.72 -15.30
C ASN A 289 -3.59 -15.76 -14.21
N HIS A 290 -2.74 -14.77 -14.53
CA HIS A 290 -2.39 -13.73 -13.57
C HIS A 290 -3.60 -12.87 -13.21
N THR A 291 -4.41 -12.47 -14.19
CA THR A 291 -5.61 -11.66 -13.99
C THR A 291 -6.65 -12.43 -13.18
N ASP A 292 -6.88 -13.70 -13.52
CA ASP A 292 -7.74 -14.63 -12.81
C ASP A 292 -7.29 -14.86 -11.38
N LEU A 293 -5.99 -15.13 -11.16
CA LEU A 293 -5.42 -15.32 -9.83
C LEU A 293 -5.63 -14.06 -8.99
N LYS A 294 -5.38 -12.88 -9.57
CA LYS A 294 -5.59 -11.60 -8.91
C LYS A 294 -7.06 -11.37 -8.54
N ASN A 295 -7.97 -11.65 -9.47
CA ASN A 295 -9.40 -11.48 -9.25
C ASN A 295 -9.91 -12.46 -8.19
N ALA A 296 -9.61 -13.75 -8.32
CA ALA A 296 -10.03 -14.77 -7.36
C ALA A 296 -9.49 -14.50 -5.95
N PHE A 297 -8.24 -14.04 -5.84
CA PHE A 297 -7.64 -13.66 -4.56
C PHE A 297 -8.31 -12.43 -3.96
N ASN A 298 -8.59 -11.41 -4.77
CA ASN A 298 -9.28 -10.20 -4.32
C ASN A 298 -10.73 -10.49 -3.93
N ASP A 299 -11.45 -11.30 -4.69
CA ASP A 299 -12.85 -11.65 -4.45
C ASP A 299 -12.99 -12.43 -3.14
N ALA A 300 -12.10 -13.39 -2.89
CA ALA A 300 -12.05 -14.14 -1.63
C ALA A 300 -11.88 -13.23 -0.39
N LEU A 301 -11.17 -12.13 -0.54
CA LEU A 301 -10.94 -11.18 0.55
C LEU A 301 -12.01 -10.08 0.64
N ARG A 302 -12.58 -9.66 -0.49
CA ARG A 302 -13.61 -8.62 -0.56
C ARG A 302 -14.94 -9.05 0.06
N ILE A 303 -15.38 -10.28 -0.19
CA ILE A 303 -16.67 -10.80 0.32
C ILE A 303 -16.74 -10.70 1.85
N ASN A 304 -15.65 -11.04 2.53
CA ASN A 304 -15.61 -11.02 3.99
C ASN A 304 -15.56 -9.60 4.57
N LYS A 305 -14.76 -8.71 3.95
CA LYS A 305 -14.77 -7.29 4.33
C LYS A 305 -16.15 -6.66 4.18
N PHE A 306 -16.89 -7.02 3.13
CA PHE A 306 -18.23 -6.50 2.89
C PHE A 306 -19.22 -6.88 4.00
N TRP A 307 -19.31 -8.17 4.35
CA TRP A 307 -20.30 -8.63 5.32
C TRP A 307 -19.98 -8.26 6.76
N ILE A 308 -18.71 -8.15 7.12
CA ILE A 308 -18.33 -7.97 8.54
C ILE A 308 -17.93 -6.53 8.86
N ILE A 309 -17.40 -5.78 7.90
CA ILE A 309 -17.00 -4.39 8.16
C ILE A 309 -18.04 -3.44 7.58
N VAL A 310 -18.34 -3.58 6.28
CA VAL A 310 -19.19 -2.62 5.57
C VAL A 310 -20.64 -2.67 6.04
N TRP A 311 -21.25 -3.85 6.12
CA TRP A 311 -22.64 -3.99 6.58
C TRP A 311 -22.85 -3.50 8.02
N PRO A 312 -22.05 -3.93 9.01
CA PRO A 312 -22.16 -3.40 10.37
C PRO A 312 -21.90 -1.90 10.45
N SER A 313 -21.01 -1.35 9.62
CA SER A 313 -20.78 0.10 9.57
C SER A 313 -22.01 0.86 9.09
N VAL A 314 -22.65 0.40 8.00
CA VAL A 314 -23.90 1.00 7.52
C VAL A 314 -24.97 0.94 8.61
N ILE A 315 -25.13 -0.22 9.26
CA ILE A 315 -26.08 -0.39 10.37
C ILE A 315 -25.74 0.57 11.52
N ALA A 316 -24.47 0.69 11.91
CA ALA A 316 -24.03 1.60 12.98
C ALA A 316 -24.36 3.06 12.65
N GLN A 317 -24.23 3.49 11.39
CA GLN A 317 -24.61 4.85 11.00
C GLN A 317 -26.11 5.11 11.04
N TRP A 318 -26.92 4.13 10.63
CA TRP A 318 -28.37 4.23 10.80
C TRP A 318 -28.81 4.19 12.27
N LEU A 319 -28.12 3.41 13.11
CA LEU A 319 -28.34 3.40 14.56
C LEU A 319 -27.98 4.76 15.18
N ASN A 320 -26.90 5.41 14.72
CA ASN A 320 -26.50 6.73 15.19
C ASN A 320 -27.55 7.80 14.83
N PHE A 321 -28.13 7.73 13.63
CA PHE A 321 -29.29 8.58 13.29
C PHE A 321 -30.50 8.29 14.19
N LEU A 322 -30.83 7.02 14.41
CA LEU A 322 -31.98 6.61 15.21
C LEU A 322 -31.85 7.04 16.68
N THR A 323 -30.65 7.02 17.25
CA THR A 323 -30.43 7.45 18.65
C THR A 323 -30.73 8.94 18.82
N TYR A 324 -30.39 9.81 17.86
CA TYR A 324 -30.76 11.23 17.91
C TYR A 324 -32.27 11.45 17.77
N VAL A 325 -32.96 10.66 16.96
CA VAL A 325 -34.43 10.69 16.85
C VAL A 325 -35.09 10.27 18.17
N ILE A 326 -34.59 9.22 18.81
CA ILE A 326 -35.08 8.78 20.13
C ILE A 326 -34.80 9.84 21.20
N LEU A 327 -33.60 10.47 21.18
CA LEU A 327 -33.27 11.58 22.08
C LEU A 327 -34.27 12.73 21.94
N LEU A 328 -34.67 13.08 20.70
CA LEU A 328 -35.69 14.11 20.47
C LEU A 328 -37.01 13.74 21.16
N PHE A 329 -37.52 12.52 20.99
CA PHE A 329 -38.77 12.08 21.63
C PHE A 329 -38.71 12.05 23.16
N VAL A 330 -37.56 11.67 23.72
CA VAL A 330 -37.35 11.63 25.17
C VAL A 330 -37.15 13.04 25.75
N TYR A 331 -36.62 13.97 24.95
CA TYR A 331 -36.38 15.36 25.35
C TYR A 331 -37.63 16.25 25.22
N VAL A 332 -38.61 15.92 24.37
CA VAL A 332 -39.86 16.69 24.23
C VAL A 332 -40.57 16.76 25.60
N PRO A 333 -40.89 17.97 26.10
CA PRO A 333 -41.43 18.13 27.44
C PRO A 333 -42.86 17.58 27.52
N GLY A 334 -43.05 16.60 28.40
CA GLY A 334 -44.34 16.25 28.97
C GLY A 334 -44.36 16.59 30.46
N ASP A 335 -45.55 16.65 31.07
CA ASP A 335 -45.74 17.00 32.50
C ASP A 335 -45.02 16.05 33.49
N SER A 336 -44.48 14.93 33.00
CA SER A 336 -43.62 13.99 33.73
C SER A 336 -42.34 13.74 32.92
N GLY A 337 -41.25 14.45 33.23
CA GLY A 337 -39.98 14.30 32.53
C GLY A 337 -39.35 12.91 32.74
N HIS A 338 -39.01 12.20 31.66
CA HIS A 338 -38.38 10.87 31.70
C HIS A 338 -36.85 10.99 31.89
N LEU A 339 -36.42 11.64 32.97
CA LEU A 339 -35.00 11.93 33.24
C LEU A 339 -34.12 10.67 33.20
N THR A 340 -34.61 9.55 33.72
CA THR A 340 -33.91 8.27 33.69
C THR A 340 -33.75 7.73 32.26
N MET A 341 -34.78 7.87 31.42
CA MET A 341 -34.73 7.42 30.03
C MET A 341 -33.75 8.28 29.21
N PHE A 342 -33.71 9.59 29.49
CA PHE A 342 -32.76 10.51 28.86
C PHE A 342 -31.30 10.08 29.09
N TYR A 343 -30.91 9.77 30.34
CA TYR A 343 -29.57 9.29 30.64
C TYR A 343 -29.24 7.93 30.01
N TRP A 344 -30.21 7.01 29.95
CA TRP A 344 -30.00 5.72 29.28
C TRP A 344 -29.80 5.87 27.77
N VAL A 345 -30.55 6.76 27.12
CA VAL A 345 -30.41 6.99 25.68
C VAL A 345 -29.06 7.66 25.38
N ILE A 346 -28.58 8.59 26.22
CA ILE A 346 -27.24 9.16 26.10
C ILE A 346 -26.14 8.09 26.24
N ALA A 347 -26.29 7.16 27.18
CA ALA A 347 -25.32 6.08 27.35
C ALA A 347 -25.29 5.15 26.12
N VAL A 348 -26.47 4.81 25.58
CA VAL A 348 -26.58 4.01 24.35
C VAL A 348 -26.03 4.75 23.14
N SER A 349 -26.28 6.06 23.00
CA SER A 349 -25.76 6.85 21.89
C SER A 349 -24.22 6.92 21.92
N GLY A 350 -23.61 7.07 23.09
CA GLY A 350 -22.15 7.02 23.23
C GLY A 350 -21.56 5.66 22.80
N PHE A 351 -22.24 4.55 23.12
CA PHE A 351 -21.82 3.23 22.65
C PHE A 351 -21.94 3.07 21.13
N VAL A 352 -23.06 3.49 20.53
CA VAL A 352 -23.30 3.42 19.08
C VAL A 352 -22.30 4.29 18.32
N PHE A 353 -22.00 5.48 18.83
CA PHE A 353 -21.00 6.38 18.25
C PHE A 353 -19.59 5.76 18.29
N GLY A 354 -19.20 5.16 19.42
CA GLY A 354 -17.93 4.44 19.53
C GLY A 354 -17.81 3.26 18.56
N LEU A 355 -18.90 2.50 18.35
CA LEU A 355 -18.93 1.42 17.36
C LEU A 355 -18.80 1.96 15.92
N SER A 356 -19.50 3.06 15.61
CA SER A 356 -19.45 3.73 14.31
C SER A 356 -18.03 4.17 13.93
N ASN A 357 -17.29 4.79 14.84
CA ASN A 357 -15.94 5.28 14.58
C ASN A 357 -14.97 4.14 14.26
N VAL A 358 -14.96 3.08 15.08
CA VAL A 358 -14.08 1.92 14.85
C VAL A 358 -14.38 1.24 13.51
N LEU A 359 -15.65 1.07 13.17
CA LEU A 359 -16.04 0.47 11.89
C LEU A 359 -15.68 1.37 10.70
N THR A 360 -15.77 2.69 10.86
CA THR A 360 -15.37 3.65 9.83
C THR A 360 -13.86 3.59 9.57
N PHE A 361 -13.05 3.52 10.62
CA PHE A 361 -11.59 3.36 10.50
C PHE A 361 -11.18 2.01 9.86
N ALA A 362 -11.98 0.97 10.07
CA ALA A 362 -11.71 -0.36 9.51
C ALA A 362 -12.02 -0.47 8.00
N ILE A 363 -12.82 0.44 7.43
CA ILE A 363 -13.24 0.35 6.02
C ILE A 363 -12.17 0.87 5.05
N ASP A 364 -11.57 2.02 5.31
CA ASP A 364 -10.61 2.64 4.37
C ASP A 364 -9.53 3.46 5.10
N ASP A 365 -8.27 3.17 4.77
CA ASP A 365 -7.09 3.84 5.30
C ASP A 365 -6.72 5.12 4.53
N ASN A 366 -7.18 5.24 3.28
CA ASN A 366 -6.82 6.33 2.37
C ASN A 366 -7.55 7.64 2.72
N TYR A 367 -8.81 7.56 3.13
CA TYR A 367 -9.61 8.72 3.52
C TYR A 367 -9.59 9.00 5.04
N LEU A 368 -8.96 8.11 5.82
CA LEU A 368 -8.84 8.23 7.26
C LEU A 368 -8.37 9.63 7.73
N PRO A 369 -7.33 10.28 7.15
CA PRO A 369 -6.90 11.61 7.59
C PRO A 369 -7.95 12.71 7.36
N ILE A 370 -8.78 12.58 6.31
CA ILE A 370 -9.84 13.54 6.01
C ILE A 370 -11.01 13.34 6.97
N TYR A 371 -11.36 12.08 7.26
CA TYR A 371 -12.39 11.76 8.24
C TYR A 371 -12.02 12.27 9.64
N ILE A 372 -10.79 12.00 10.08
CA ILE A 372 -10.26 12.44 11.38
C ILE A 372 -10.24 13.99 11.48
N ALA A 373 -9.86 14.68 10.41
CA ALA A 373 -9.94 16.14 10.37
C ALA A 373 -11.41 16.64 10.46
N GLY A 374 -12.34 15.91 9.86
CA GLY A 374 -13.77 16.18 9.93
C GLY A 374 -14.33 16.00 11.36
N GLU A 375 -14.04 14.88 12.00
CA GLU A 375 -14.47 14.56 13.38
C GLU A 375 -14.03 15.67 14.35
N ASN A 376 -12.77 16.07 14.29
CA ASN A 376 -12.22 17.07 15.20
C ASN A 376 -12.63 18.52 14.90
N SER A 377 -13.26 18.76 13.75
CA SER A 377 -13.89 20.04 13.41
C SER A 377 -15.33 20.18 13.91
N PHE A 378 -15.92 19.07 14.39
CA PHE A 378 -17.29 19.05 14.91
C PHE A 378 -17.48 20.00 16.11
N PRO A 379 -16.59 20.02 17.13
CA PRO A 379 -16.53 21.04 18.18
C PRO A 379 -16.69 22.50 17.74
N ALA A 380 -15.95 22.90 16.70
CA ALA A 380 -15.97 24.27 16.19
C ALA A 380 -17.29 24.57 15.46
N THR A 381 -17.82 23.57 14.76
CA THR A 381 -19.10 23.66 14.07
C THR A 381 -20.25 23.82 15.08
N THR A 382 -20.26 23.03 16.14
CA THR A 382 -21.23 23.15 17.25
C THR A 382 -21.14 24.52 17.92
N SER A 383 -19.93 25.01 18.19
CA SER A 383 -19.71 26.36 18.74
C SER A 383 -20.28 27.46 17.85
N LEU A 384 -20.12 27.34 16.52
CA LEU A 384 -20.69 28.27 15.56
C LEU A 384 -22.22 28.24 15.57
N ILE A 385 -22.82 27.05 15.63
CA ILE A 385 -24.28 26.88 15.72
C ILE A 385 -24.82 27.50 17.01
N HIS A 386 -24.14 27.30 18.14
CA HIS A 386 -24.48 27.90 19.43
C HIS A 386 -24.40 29.42 19.41
N TYR A 387 -23.36 29.97 18.79
CA TYR A 387 -23.20 31.41 18.62
C TYR A 387 -24.33 32.01 17.78
N LEU A 388 -24.65 31.40 16.63
CA LEU A 388 -25.74 31.83 15.77
C LEU A 388 -27.11 31.72 16.46
N SER A 389 -27.35 30.63 17.18
CA SER A 389 -28.58 30.41 17.94
C SER A 389 -28.75 31.43 19.07
N SER A 390 -27.65 31.78 19.75
CA SER A 390 -27.64 32.83 20.77
C SER A 390 -27.90 34.22 20.21
N LEU A 391 -27.41 34.54 19.00
CA LEU A 391 -27.73 35.80 18.32
C LEU A 391 -29.21 35.90 17.95
N MET A 392 -29.83 34.81 17.51
CA MET A 392 -31.23 34.79 17.08
C MET A 392 -32.22 34.72 18.25
N PHE A 393 -31.88 34.00 19.32
CA PHE A 393 -32.80 33.65 20.42
C PHE A 393 -32.28 33.99 21.82
N GLY A 394 -31.21 34.78 21.94
CA GLY A 394 -30.57 35.13 23.22
C GLY A 394 -31.39 36.04 24.15
N ASN A 395 -32.55 36.54 23.71
CA ASN A 395 -33.42 37.34 24.56
C ASN A 395 -34.25 36.44 25.50
N ARG A 396 -33.66 36.14 26.67
CA ARG A 396 -34.25 35.31 27.75
C ARG A 396 -35.61 35.79 28.27
N ARG A 397 -36.03 37.03 27.99
CA ARG A 397 -37.37 37.54 28.37
C ARG A 397 -38.49 37.08 27.44
N LYS A 398 -38.17 36.65 26.22
CA LYS A 398 -39.15 36.25 25.20
C LYS A 398 -39.13 34.75 24.91
N TRP A 399 -37.97 34.11 25.10
CA TRP A 399 -37.76 32.70 24.78
C TRP A 399 -37.16 31.97 25.97
N ASN A 400 -37.51 30.69 26.12
CA ASN A 400 -36.79 29.78 26.99
C ASN A 400 -35.51 29.35 26.28
N SER A 401 -34.52 30.25 26.26
CA SER A 401 -33.30 30.14 25.43
C SER A 401 -32.52 28.85 25.70
N ASP A 402 -32.50 28.37 26.95
CA ASP A 402 -31.76 27.17 27.35
C ASP A 402 -32.41 25.89 26.77
N PHE A 403 -33.75 25.83 26.73
CA PHE A 403 -34.48 24.72 26.08
C PHE A 403 -34.34 24.76 24.55
N LEU A 404 -34.44 25.96 23.96
CA LEU A 404 -34.39 26.14 22.52
C LEU A 404 -33.01 25.80 21.93
N MET A 405 -31.93 26.09 22.66
CA MET A 405 -30.57 25.77 22.25
C MET A 405 -30.37 24.27 22.08
N VAL A 406 -30.76 23.48 23.08
CA VAL A 406 -30.66 22.00 23.03
C VAL A 406 -31.57 21.42 21.95
N TYR A 407 -32.77 21.98 21.76
CA TYR A 407 -33.67 21.56 20.69
C TYR A 407 -33.08 21.78 19.29
N ILE A 408 -32.46 22.94 19.04
CA ILE A 408 -31.80 23.25 17.76
C ILE A 408 -30.63 22.28 17.51
N ASP A 409 -29.80 22.01 18.51
CA ASP A 409 -28.68 21.07 18.39
C ASP A 409 -29.15 19.66 18.03
N LEU A 410 -30.21 19.17 18.67
CA LEU A 410 -30.81 17.87 18.36
C LEU A 410 -31.31 17.82 16.91
N VAL A 411 -32.01 18.86 16.43
CA VAL A 411 -32.51 18.90 15.05
C VAL A 411 -31.36 18.92 14.04
N VAL A 412 -30.31 19.72 14.29
CA VAL A 412 -29.13 19.77 13.41
C VAL A 412 -28.38 18.44 13.41
N ALA A 413 -28.20 17.80 14.57
CA ALA A 413 -27.58 16.48 14.68
C ALA A 413 -28.36 15.41 13.90
N ILE A 414 -29.69 15.42 13.95
CA ILE A 414 -30.56 14.52 13.16
C ILE A 414 -30.33 14.73 11.65
N LEU A 415 -30.28 15.98 11.19
CA LEU A 415 -30.08 16.27 9.76
C LEU A 415 -28.69 15.84 9.27
N ILE A 416 -27.64 16.13 10.04
CA ILE A 416 -26.27 15.76 9.69
C ILE A 416 -26.08 14.24 9.73
N SER A 417 -26.56 13.57 10.78
CA SER A 417 -26.47 12.11 10.89
C SER A 417 -27.28 11.38 9.83
N PHE A 418 -28.45 11.91 9.43
CA PHE A 418 -29.20 11.38 8.30
C PHE A 418 -28.44 11.50 6.98
N ALA A 419 -27.89 12.68 6.69
CA ALA A 419 -27.09 12.90 5.49
C ALA A 419 -25.84 12.01 5.48
N ALA A 420 -25.18 11.85 6.62
CA ALA A 420 -24.05 10.94 6.78
C ALA A 420 -24.45 9.49 6.52
N ALA A 421 -25.52 8.99 7.15
CA ALA A 421 -26.00 7.62 6.95
C ALA A 421 -26.43 7.35 5.50
N ALA A 422 -27.12 8.30 4.87
CA ALA A 422 -27.52 8.21 3.47
C ALA A 422 -26.30 8.20 2.53
N MET A 423 -25.35 9.12 2.71
CA MET A 423 -24.12 9.15 1.93
C MET A 423 -23.27 7.88 2.14
N TRP A 424 -23.17 7.37 3.37
CA TRP A 424 -22.44 6.15 3.68
C TRP A 424 -23.06 4.92 3.03
N THR A 425 -24.39 4.83 3.09
CA THR A 425 -25.18 3.78 2.40
C THR A 425 -24.97 3.85 0.89
N VAL A 426 -25.07 5.03 0.28
CA VAL A 426 -24.85 5.19 -1.15
C VAL A 426 -23.41 4.86 -1.53
N ALA A 427 -22.43 5.37 -0.79
CA ALA A 427 -21.02 5.14 -1.08
C ALA A 427 -20.66 3.65 -1.07
N TYR A 428 -21.15 2.87 -0.10
CA TYR A 428 -20.70 1.49 0.08
C TYR A 428 -21.68 0.40 -0.42
N LEU A 429 -22.95 0.72 -0.65
CA LEU A 429 -23.95 -0.24 -1.15
C LEU A 429 -24.39 0.02 -2.61
N SER A 430 -24.06 1.18 -3.21
CA SER A 430 -24.39 1.39 -4.62
C SER A 430 -23.35 0.78 -5.55
N SER A 431 -23.79 -0.12 -6.43
CA SER A 431 -22.92 -0.75 -7.42
C SER A 431 -22.43 0.26 -8.44
N HIS A 432 -21.12 0.28 -8.69
CA HIS A 432 -20.49 1.17 -9.68
C HIS A 432 -20.02 0.34 -10.87
N LYS A 433 -20.26 0.83 -12.10
CA LYS A 433 -19.73 0.18 -13.31
C LYS A 433 -18.21 0.31 -13.33
N LYS A 434 -17.49 -0.81 -13.56
CA LYS A 434 -16.03 -0.84 -13.76
C LYS A 434 -15.65 0.20 -14.81
N LYS A 435 -14.70 1.08 -14.49
CA LYS A 435 -14.27 2.12 -15.44
C LYS A 435 -13.23 1.66 -16.47
N GLU A 436 -12.67 0.45 -16.40
CA GLU A 436 -11.53 0.12 -17.29
C GLU A 436 -11.36 -1.33 -17.79
N ASP A 437 -12.39 -2.20 -17.77
CA ASP A 437 -12.38 -3.43 -18.58
C ASP A 437 -13.67 -3.52 -19.39
N LYS A 438 -13.60 -3.16 -20.68
CA LYS A 438 -14.73 -3.08 -21.62
C LYS A 438 -15.28 -4.43 -22.11
N THR A 439 -14.94 -5.55 -21.47
CA THR A 439 -15.30 -6.88 -21.98
C THR A 439 -16.37 -7.60 -21.16
N ASN A 440 -16.58 -7.27 -19.88
CA ASN A 440 -17.64 -7.87 -19.07
C ASN A 440 -18.58 -6.81 -18.51
N ASN A 441 -19.85 -6.88 -18.90
CA ASN A 441 -20.92 -5.95 -18.54
C ASN A 441 -21.42 -6.10 -17.08
N ASP A 442 -20.71 -6.84 -16.23
CA ASP A 442 -21.14 -6.98 -14.83
C ASP A 442 -20.70 -5.76 -14.00
N PRO A 443 -21.65 -5.08 -13.34
CA PRO A 443 -21.31 -4.01 -12.40
C PRO A 443 -20.52 -4.60 -11.23
N ASP A 444 -19.35 -4.02 -10.93
CA ASP A 444 -18.56 -4.42 -9.77
C ASP A 444 -19.25 -3.87 -8.52
N THR A 445 -19.95 -4.73 -7.81
CA THR A 445 -20.71 -4.41 -6.59
C THR A 445 -19.80 -3.95 -5.43
N PHE A 446 -18.46 -4.03 -5.57
CA PHE A 446 -17.50 -3.81 -4.47
C PHE A 446 -16.40 -2.79 -4.80
N TRP A 447 -16.64 -1.86 -5.73
CA TRP A 447 -15.62 -0.95 -6.28
C TRP A 447 -14.91 -0.03 -5.25
N HIS A 448 -15.56 0.29 -4.13
CA HIS A 448 -15.00 1.10 -3.03
C HIS A 448 -14.31 0.28 -1.94
N ILE A 449 -14.38 -1.06 -2.03
CA ILE A 449 -13.65 -1.99 -1.18
C ILE A 449 -12.41 -2.44 -1.97
N ASN A 450 -11.61 -1.47 -2.37
CA ASN A 450 -10.28 -1.79 -2.87
C ASN A 450 -9.40 -2.02 -1.65
N PRO A 451 -8.82 -3.22 -1.48
CA PRO A 451 -7.67 -3.30 -0.61
C PRO A 451 -6.63 -2.28 -1.11
N PRO A 452 -5.95 -1.54 -0.21
CA PRO A 452 -4.86 -0.65 -0.61
C PRO A 452 -3.87 -1.44 -1.47
N ASP A 453 -3.20 -0.77 -2.41
CA ASP A 453 -2.28 -1.36 -3.39
C ASP A 453 -1.34 -2.42 -2.78
N GLY A 454 -1.79 -3.68 -2.83
CA GLY A 454 -1.21 -4.80 -2.10
C GLY A 454 -1.63 -4.83 -0.62
N TYR A 455 -2.00 -6.02 -0.13
CA TYR A 455 -2.10 -6.27 1.31
C TYR A 455 -0.70 -6.17 1.93
N GLN A 456 -0.24 -4.96 2.26
CA GLN A 456 1.06 -4.77 2.90
C GLN A 456 1.05 -5.09 4.40
N GLY A 457 -0.10 -5.52 4.94
CA GLY A 457 -0.25 -5.97 6.32
C GLY A 457 -0.27 -7.49 6.45
N GLU A 458 0.44 -7.99 7.44
CA GLU A 458 0.10 -9.26 8.08
C GLU A 458 -1.37 -9.20 8.54
N ILE A 459 -2.12 -10.31 8.37
CA ILE A 459 -3.55 -10.39 8.75
C ILE A 459 -3.77 -9.97 10.22
N VAL A 460 -2.73 -10.15 11.05
CA VAL A 460 -2.60 -9.52 12.36
C VAL A 460 -1.16 -9.01 12.44
N ASN A 461 -0.93 -7.73 12.19
CA ASN A 461 0.37 -7.14 12.50
C ASN A 461 0.37 -6.82 14.01
N PRO A 462 1.24 -7.42 14.83
CA PRO A 462 1.32 -7.08 16.25
C PRO A 462 1.54 -5.57 16.48
N LYS A 463 2.10 -4.88 15.47
CA LYS A 463 2.30 -3.42 15.47
C LYS A 463 1.00 -2.62 15.37
N THR A 464 -0.09 -3.16 14.83
CA THR A 464 -1.40 -2.49 14.77
C THR A 464 -2.29 -2.80 15.97
N PHE A 465 -1.95 -3.82 16.76
CA PHE A 465 -2.68 -4.16 17.99
C PHE A 465 -2.57 -3.07 19.06
N MET A 466 -1.38 -2.47 19.22
CA MET A 466 -1.16 -1.39 20.19
C MET A 466 -1.93 -0.10 19.82
N PRO A 467 -1.88 0.40 18.57
CA PRO A 467 -2.77 1.45 18.06
C PRO A 467 -4.27 1.16 18.29
N PHE A 468 -4.74 -0.05 17.97
CA PHE A 468 -6.14 -0.42 18.18
C PHE A 468 -6.53 -0.39 19.68
N LEU A 469 -5.69 -0.96 20.54
CA LEU A 469 -5.94 -0.96 21.99
C LEU A 469 -5.83 0.46 22.56
N MET A 470 -4.97 1.30 21.99
CA MET A 470 -4.79 2.70 22.32
C MET A 470 -6.05 3.52 21.98
N VAL A 471 -6.62 3.38 20.77
CA VAL A 471 -7.89 4.03 20.40
C VAL A 471 -9.05 3.50 21.26
N LEU A 472 -9.11 2.19 21.49
CA LEU A 472 -10.16 1.57 22.32
C LEU A 472 -10.12 2.04 23.78
N VAL A 473 -8.92 2.14 24.37
CA VAL A 473 -8.73 2.69 25.72
C VAL A 473 -8.91 4.20 25.71
N GLY A 474 -8.38 4.92 24.73
CA GLY A 474 -8.49 6.38 24.59
C GLY A 474 -9.94 6.83 24.56
N MET A 475 -10.67 6.39 23.53
CA MET A 475 -12.08 6.71 23.32
C MET A 475 -12.94 6.11 24.44
N GLY A 476 -12.73 4.83 24.81
CA GLY A 476 -13.53 4.18 25.84
C GLY A 476 -13.39 4.80 27.23
N LEU A 477 -12.19 5.25 27.61
CA LEU A 477 -11.91 5.87 28.90
C LEU A 477 -12.39 7.32 28.93
N VAL A 478 -12.25 8.08 27.84
CA VAL A 478 -12.84 9.42 27.73
C VAL A 478 -14.37 9.35 27.82
N TYR A 479 -15.05 8.48 27.08
CA TYR A 479 -16.51 8.41 27.20
C TYR A 479 -17.02 7.86 28.54
N CYS A 480 -16.23 7.06 29.27
CA CYS A 480 -16.57 6.64 30.63
C CYS A 480 -16.35 7.72 31.69
N ILE A 481 -15.24 8.46 31.58
CA ILE A 481 -14.80 9.38 32.62
C ILE A 481 -15.27 10.81 32.33
N TYR A 482 -15.36 11.25 31.08
CA TYR A 482 -15.74 12.62 30.71
C TYR A 482 -17.15 13.01 31.22
N PRO A 483 -18.19 12.16 31.15
CA PRO A 483 -19.47 12.45 31.80
C PRO A 483 -19.39 12.52 33.34
N ALA A 484 -18.41 11.84 33.95
CA ALA A 484 -18.15 11.88 35.39
C ALA A 484 -17.21 13.03 35.81
N ILE A 485 -16.38 13.54 34.89
CA ILE A 485 -15.55 14.75 35.04
C ILE A 485 -16.36 16.00 34.66
N ALA A 486 -17.53 15.84 34.02
CA ALA A 486 -18.43 16.91 33.58
C ALA A 486 -18.29 18.11 34.51
N PRO A 487 -17.75 19.24 34.03
CA PRO A 487 -17.09 20.20 34.90
C PRO A 487 -17.99 20.72 36.03
N GLY A 488 -19.31 20.61 35.91
CA GLY A 488 -20.27 20.90 36.99
C GLY A 488 -20.14 20.07 38.28
N MET A 489 -19.39 18.96 38.31
CA MET A 489 -19.13 18.19 39.55
C MET A 489 -17.80 18.55 40.25
N ILE A 490 -16.81 19.09 39.53
CA ILE A 490 -15.46 19.41 40.05
C ILE A 490 -15.20 20.92 40.11
N VAL A 491 -15.82 21.68 39.21
CA VAL A 491 -15.63 23.12 38.98
C VAL A 491 -17.00 23.84 39.00
N PRO A 492 -17.09 25.09 39.49
CA PRO A 492 -18.34 25.84 39.46
C PRO A 492 -18.85 26.06 38.02
N PHE A 493 -20.18 25.92 37.80
CA PHE A 493 -20.85 26.00 36.49
C PHE A 493 -20.45 27.19 35.60
N TYR A 494 -20.09 28.35 36.14
CA TYR A 494 -19.72 29.53 35.34
C TYR A 494 -18.32 29.46 34.69
N LEU A 495 -17.45 28.57 35.15
CA LEU A 495 -16.11 28.34 34.58
C LEU A 495 -16.14 27.24 33.50
N VAL A 496 -17.15 26.38 33.55
CA VAL A 496 -17.34 25.22 32.65
C VAL A 496 -17.39 25.68 31.20
N ASP A 497 -18.26 26.64 30.89
CA ASP A 497 -18.45 27.16 29.52
C ASP A 497 -17.15 27.71 28.91
N LYS A 498 -16.29 28.35 29.74
CA LYS A 498 -15.01 28.89 29.27
C LYS A 498 -13.98 27.81 28.99
N ILE A 499 -13.96 26.75 29.80
CA ILE A 499 -13.05 25.61 29.62
C ILE A 499 -13.47 24.84 28.37
N GLU A 500 -14.77 24.62 28.19
CA GLU A 500 -15.33 23.96 27.02
C GLU A 500 -14.99 24.73 25.74
N MET A 501 -15.20 26.06 25.68
CA MET A 501 -14.81 26.86 24.51
C MET A 501 -13.32 26.79 24.16
N VAL A 502 -12.43 26.74 25.17
CA VAL A 502 -10.98 26.61 24.94
C VAL A 502 -10.64 25.22 24.39
N LEU A 503 -11.26 24.18 24.94
CA LEU A 503 -11.11 22.81 24.45
C LEU A 503 -11.56 22.71 22.99
N LEU A 504 -12.76 23.19 22.65
CA LEU A 504 -13.32 23.09 21.29
C LEU A 504 -12.43 23.76 20.21
N ILE A 505 -11.61 24.75 20.58
CA ILE A 505 -10.63 25.40 19.67
C ILE A 505 -9.30 24.65 19.65
N ALA A 506 -8.82 24.20 20.82
CA ALA A 506 -7.51 23.55 20.95
C ALA A 506 -7.45 22.17 20.27
N THR A 507 -8.58 21.47 20.20
CA THR A 507 -8.70 20.10 19.66
C THR A 507 -8.52 20.02 18.14
N ILE A 508 -8.65 21.14 17.43
CA ILE A 508 -8.48 21.19 15.97
C ILE A 508 -7.00 21.04 15.57
N PHE A 509 -6.07 21.47 16.42
CA PHE A 509 -4.67 21.59 16.03
C PHE A 509 -3.96 20.24 15.83
N PRO A 510 -4.04 19.24 16.74
CA PRO A 510 -3.40 17.94 16.53
C PRO A 510 -3.77 17.25 15.19
N PRO A 511 -5.06 17.06 14.83
CA PRO A 511 -5.46 16.42 13.57
C PRO A 511 -5.02 17.21 12.34
N LEU A 512 -5.12 18.55 12.40
CA LEU A 512 -4.74 19.41 11.28
C LEU A 512 -3.23 19.29 11.00
N ILE A 513 -2.41 19.24 12.06
CA ILE A 513 -0.96 19.03 11.94
C ILE A 513 -0.68 17.67 11.28
N VAL A 514 -1.33 16.60 11.71
CA VAL A 514 -1.19 15.27 11.10
C VAL A 514 -1.59 15.29 9.62
N ALA A 515 -2.76 15.82 9.30
CA ALA A 515 -3.27 15.88 7.92
C ALA A 515 -2.33 16.68 7.00
N ILE A 516 -1.79 17.81 7.46
CA ILE A 516 -0.82 18.63 6.72
C ILE A 516 0.49 17.86 6.52
N VAL A 517 1.02 17.20 7.55
CA VAL A 517 2.27 16.42 7.46
C VAL A 517 2.08 15.23 6.52
N THR A 518 0.98 14.49 6.61
CA THR A 518 0.67 13.37 5.72
C THR A 518 0.55 13.82 4.26
N LYS A 519 -0.04 15.00 3.98
CA LYS A 519 -0.22 15.50 2.61
C LYS A 519 1.04 16.09 1.99
N TYR A 520 1.81 16.89 2.74
CA TYR A 520 2.92 17.66 2.18
C TYR A 520 4.31 17.06 2.46
N LYS A 521 4.43 16.19 3.48
CA LYS A 521 5.69 15.60 3.94
C LYS A 521 5.47 14.16 4.42
N PHE A 522 4.94 13.28 3.54
CA PHE A 522 4.59 11.89 3.89
C PHE A 522 5.70 11.13 4.63
N GLY A 523 6.97 11.32 4.24
CA GLY A 523 8.12 10.67 4.91
C GLY A 523 8.36 11.09 6.36
N TRP A 524 7.62 12.07 6.89
CA TRP A 524 7.66 12.53 8.29
C TRP A 524 6.33 12.22 9.01
N SER A 525 5.38 11.58 8.32
CA SER A 525 4.08 11.21 8.87
C SER A 525 4.20 10.03 9.84
N PRO A 526 3.31 9.92 10.85
CA PRO A 526 3.16 8.71 11.66
C PRO A 526 2.91 7.45 10.79
N LYS A 527 2.40 7.63 9.56
CA LYS A 527 2.12 6.58 8.58
C LYS A 527 3.32 6.13 7.73
N ALA A 528 4.47 6.79 7.79
CA ALA A 528 5.61 6.41 6.96
C ALA A 528 6.27 5.11 7.45
N GLU A 529 6.87 4.35 6.53
CA GLU A 529 7.62 3.13 6.88
C GLU A 529 8.77 3.46 7.85
N TRP A 530 8.84 2.68 8.93
CA TRP A 530 9.87 2.76 9.96
C TRP A 530 11.18 2.14 9.45
N LYS A 531 11.82 2.77 8.47
CA LYS A 531 13.10 2.33 7.90
C LYS A 531 14.23 3.24 8.35
N ASP A 532 15.17 2.63 9.05
CA ASP A 532 16.39 3.26 9.55
C ASP A 532 17.37 3.46 8.38
N ASN A 533 17.14 4.50 7.58
CA ASN A 533 17.96 4.80 6.40
C ASN A 533 19.09 5.81 6.70
N SER A 534 19.16 6.34 7.92
CA SER A 534 20.27 7.13 8.39
C SER A 534 20.77 6.52 9.68
N GLY A 535 22.05 6.10 9.72
CA GLY A 535 22.71 5.61 10.94
C GLY A 535 22.84 6.64 12.07
N ASP A 536 21.98 7.66 12.10
CA ASP A 536 21.82 8.63 13.17
C ASP A 536 20.31 8.91 13.38
N PRO A 537 19.69 8.40 14.46
CA PRO A 537 18.26 8.53 14.73
C PRO A 537 17.79 9.98 14.97
N TRP A 538 18.73 10.91 15.15
CA TRP A 538 18.47 12.28 15.62
C TRP A 538 18.93 13.37 14.65
N ALA A 539 19.41 13.00 13.45
CA ALA A 539 19.90 13.96 12.47
C ALA A 539 18.75 14.77 11.83
N PRO A 540 18.75 16.12 11.94
CA PRO A 540 17.75 16.97 11.30
C PRO A 540 17.90 16.89 9.78
N GLY A 541 16.92 16.27 9.11
CA GLY A 541 16.87 16.14 7.65
C GLY A 541 16.70 14.73 7.12
N SER A 542 16.81 13.71 7.98
CA SER A 542 16.49 12.32 7.61
C SER A 542 15.03 11.98 7.97
N PRO A 543 14.30 11.16 7.18
CA PRO A 543 12.95 10.71 7.49
C PRO A 543 12.94 9.69 8.66
N CYS A 544 13.38 10.14 9.84
CA CYS A 544 13.40 9.33 11.06
C CYS A 544 12.07 9.54 11.80
N ASN A 545 11.18 8.54 11.73
CA ASN A 545 9.89 8.54 12.44
C ASN A 545 10.02 8.37 13.97
N TYR A 546 11.24 8.38 14.53
CA TYR A 546 11.48 8.25 15.97
C TYR A 546 10.93 9.43 16.80
N LEU A 547 10.76 10.62 16.21
CA LEU A 547 10.12 11.75 16.88
C LEU A 547 8.73 11.38 17.41
N TRP A 548 8.02 10.48 16.74
CA TRP A 548 6.67 10.08 17.13
C TRP A 548 6.63 9.27 18.43
N HIS A 549 7.71 8.59 18.82
CA HIS A 549 7.82 7.92 20.13
C HIS A 549 7.82 8.89 21.32
N PHE A 550 8.08 10.18 21.11
CA PHE A 550 7.87 11.18 22.16
C PHE A 550 6.42 11.19 22.65
N PHE A 551 5.46 10.90 21.77
CA PHE A 551 4.05 10.84 22.11
C PHE A 551 3.66 9.56 22.88
N ASP A 552 4.52 8.54 22.94
CA ASP A 552 4.29 7.37 23.82
C ASP A 552 4.28 7.78 25.30
N LEU A 553 4.96 8.88 25.68
CA LEU A 553 4.90 9.46 27.04
C LEU A 553 3.52 10.03 27.40
N VAL A 554 2.65 10.24 26.42
CA VAL A 554 1.29 10.72 26.62
C VAL A 554 0.41 9.64 27.26
N ILE A 555 0.71 8.35 27.02
CA ILE A 555 -0.08 7.22 27.53
C ILE A 555 0.00 7.11 29.07
N PRO A 556 1.20 7.04 29.69
CA PRO A 556 1.29 6.98 31.14
C PRO A 556 0.70 8.24 31.79
N THR A 557 0.91 9.40 31.16
CA THR A 557 0.37 10.69 31.61
C THR A 557 -1.17 10.66 31.64
N MET A 558 -1.81 10.15 30.60
CA MET A 558 -3.27 10.01 30.53
C MET A 558 -3.82 9.03 31.58
N ILE A 559 -3.17 7.89 31.78
CA ILE A 559 -3.59 6.89 32.79
C ILE A 559 -3.47 7.46 34.20
N ILE A 560 -2.38 8.19 34.49
CA ILE A 560 -2.17 8.86 35.79
C ILE A 560 -3.26 9.92 36.02
N LEU A 561 -3.57 10.74 35.02
CA LEU A 561 -4.62 11.75 35.10
C LEU A 561 -6.01 11.12 35.32
N ALA A 562 -6.33 10.05 34.58
CA ALA A 562 -7.57 9.30 34.76
C ALA A 562 -7.72 8.75 36.19
N TYR A 563 -6.65 8.14 36.72
CA TYR A 563 -6.62 7.65 38.09
C TYR A 563 -6.81 8.79 39.10
N LEU A 564 -6.14 9.94 38.90
CA LEU A 564 -6.28 11.11 39.75
C LEU A 564 -7.72 11.66 39.76
N PHE A 565 -8.40 11.68 38.62
CA PHE A 565 -9.79 12.12 38.53
C PHE A 565 -10.75 11.15 39.22
N ILE A 566 -10.63 9.84 38.97
CA ILE A 566 -11.45 8.82 39.64
C ILE A 566 -11.22 8.87 41.15
N TYR A 567 -9.96 8.95 41.59
CA TYR A 567 -9.60 9.03 42.99
C TYR A 567 -10.17 10.28 43.66
N SER A 568 -10.12 11.43 42.98
CA SER A 568 -10.66 12.70 43.50
C SER A 568 -12.19 12.67 43.62
N LEU A 569 -12.88 12.00 42.70
CA LEU A 569 -14.34 11.83 42.76
C LEU A 569 -14.77 10.87 43.88
N HIS A 570 -13.98 9.83 44.16
CA HIS A 570 -14.31 8.82 45.16
C HIS A 570 -13.88 9.21 46.59
N TYR A 571 -12.73 9.88 46.75
CA TYR A 571 -12.17 10.29 48.04
C TYR A 571 -12.10 11.82 48.17
N ARG A 572 -13.27 12.46 48.21
CA ARG A 572 -13.44 13.93 48.22
C ARG A 572 -12.67 14.66 49.34
N ASP A 573 -12.42 13.99 50.47
CA ASP A 573 -11.75 14.58 51.64
C ASP A 573 -10.21 14.42 51.62
N SER A 574 -9.67 13.71 50.63
CA SER A 574 -8.21 13.54 50.47
C SER A 574 -7.52 14.88 50.19
N SER A 575 -6.26 15.01 50.61
CA SER A 575 -5.45 16.21 50.34
C SER A 575 -5.27 16.46 48.85
N VAL A 576 -5.25 15.40 48.04
CA VAL A 576 -5.19 15.45 46.57
C VAL A 576 -6.52 15.90 45.96
N ALA A 577 -7.65 15.42 46.50
CA ALA A 577 -8.97 15.85 46.02
C ALA A 577 -9.23 17.33 46.35
N ARG A 578 -8.78 17.80 47.52
CA ARG A 578 -8.89 19.22 47.93
C ARG A 578 -8.02 20.19 47.13
N SER A 579 -6.93 19.73 46.52
CA SER A 579 -6.10 20.57 45.64
C SER A 579 -6.66 20.67 44.21
N ILE A 580 -7.57 19.77 43.84
CA ILE A 580 -8.17 19.71 42.49
C ILE A 580 -9.60 20.25 42.51
N ILE A 581 -10.45 19.78 43.42
CA ILE A 581 -11.86 20.16 43.53
C ILE A 581 -11.97 21.59 44.09
N ASN A 582 -12.83 22.41 43.48
CA ASN A 582 -13.04 23.83 43.81
C ASN A 582 -11.81 24.74 43.60
N GLN A 583 -10.75 24.28 42.94
CA GLN A 583 -9.65 25.12 42.46
C GLN A 583 -9.75 25.33 40.94
N PRO A 584 -10.30 26.47 40.47
CA PRO A 584 -10.56 26.71 39.05
C PRO A 584 -9.34 26.52 38.16
N LYS A 585 -8.17 26.99 38.58
CA LYS A 585 -6.94 26.98 37.78
C LYS A 585 -6.36 25.57 37.62
N MET A 586 -6.30 24.80 38.70
CA MET A 586 -5.73 23.45 38.69
C MET A 586 -6.64 22.46 37.97
N SER A 587 -7.95 22.50 38.23
CA SER A 587 -8.90 21.64 37.53
C SER A 587 -8.94 21.96 36.02
N THR A 588 -8.93 23.23 35.64
CA THR A 588 -8.89 23.62 34.21
C THR A 588 -7.65 23.09 33.52
N CYS A 589 -6.48 23.26 34.13
CA CYS A 589 -5.21 22.80 33.58
C CYS A 589 -5.19 21.27 33.38
N LEU A 590 -5.62 20.51 34.40
CA LEU A 590 -5.65 19.05 34.34
C LEU A 590 -6.66 18.53 33.32
N THR A 591 -7.84 19.15 33.21
CA THR A 591 -8.86 18.77 32.22
C THR A 591 -8.38 19.07 30.80
N ILE A 592 -7.76 20.23 30.56
CA ILE A 592 -7.17 20.57 29.26
C ILE A 592 -6.04 19.60 28.91
N LEU A 593 -5.14 19.32 29.85
CA LEU A 593 -4.03 18.40 29.64
C LEU A 593 -4.53 17.00 29.32
N PHE A 594 -5.50 16.47 30.08
CA PHE A 594 -6.09 15.16 29.85
C PHE A 594 -6.75 15.05 28.48
N TYR A 595 -7.51 16.08 28.08
CA TYR A 595 -8.18 16.10 26.78
C TYR A 595 -7.18 16.24 25.61
N MET A 596 -6.16 17.09 25.75
CA MET A 596 -5.10 17.20 24.73
C MET A 596 -4.28 15.91 24.61
N CYS A 597 -4.02 15.23 25.73
CA CYS A 597 -3.38 13.92 25.71
C CYS A 597 -4.22 12.90 24.94
N HIS A 598 -5.55 12.88 25.14
CA HIS A 598 -6.46 12.04 24.38
C HIS A 598 -6.41 12.35 22.87
N GLU A 599 -6.57 13.62 22.49
CA GLU A 599 -6.57 14.02 21.07
C GLU A 599 -5.27 13.67 20.37
N ILE A 600 -4.13 13.91 21.02
CA ILE A 600 -2.84 13.51 20.48
C ILE A 600 -2.80 11.98 20.30
N LEU A 601 -3.24 11.23 21.29
CA LEU A 601 -3.21 9.78 21.27
C LEU A 601 -4.09 9.18 20.16
N ASP A 602 -5.28 9.74 19.91
CA ASP A 602 -6.21 9.31 18.86
C ASP A 602 -5.75 9.67 17.44
N ASN A 603 -5.03 10.80 17.28
CA ASN A 603 -4.61 11.30 15.98
C ASN A 603 -3.23 10.80 15.51
N PHE A 604 -2.36 10.38 16.43
CA PHE A 604 -0.98 9.99 16.14
C PHE A 604 -0.74 8.47 16.09
N THR A 605 -1.79 7.64 16.27
CA THR A 605 -1.74 6.19 16.02
C THR A 605 -2.44 5.75 14.76
#